data_AF-A0A1G1GK93-F1
#
_entry.id   AF-A0A1G1GK93-F1
#
_cell.length_a   1.000
_cell.length_b   1.000
_cell.length_c   1.000
_cell.angle_alpha   90.00
_cell.angle_beta   90.00
_cell.angle_gamma   90.00
#
_symmetry.space_group_name_H-M   'P 1'
#
loop_
_entity.id
_entity.type
_entity.pdbx_description
1 polymer ?
#
loop_
_entity_poly.entity_id
_entity_poly.type
_entity_poly.pdbx_seq_one_letter_code
_entity_poly.pdbx_strand_id
1 'polypeptide(L)'
;MKAKHRRTLEAIFATPTRAGIVFSDIEALMIAIGGEVREGEGSRVAFELKGSWRYLHRPHPGKEAKKYQVEELREWLKYLEVIP
;
A
#
# COMPACT_ATOMS: atom_id res chain seq x y z
N MET A 1 3.69 -1.90 15.61
CA MET A 1 3.20 -2.67 14.44
C MET A 1 2.58 -3.98 14.90
N LYS A 2 1.39 -4.35 14.37
CA LYS A 2 0.64 -5.59 14.69
C LYS A 2 0.92 -6.69 13.65
N ALA A 3 0.65 -7.95 13.99
CA ALA A 3 0.86 -9.10 13.10
C ALA A 3 0.19 -8.96 11.72
N LYS A 4 -1.01 -8.35 11.65
CA LYS A 4 -1.71 -8.11 10.38
C LYS A 4 -0.92 -7.19 9.44
N HIS A 5 -0.37 -6.09 9.95
CA HIS A 5 0.43 -5.15 9.14
C HIS A 5 1.69 -5.83 8.60
N ARG A 6 2.36 -6.66 9.41
CA ARG A 6 3.52 -7.44 8.96
C ARG A 6 3.17 -8.35 7.79
N ARG A 7 2.06 -9.09 7.89
CA ARG A 7 1.57 -9.95 6.80
C ARG A 7 1.23 -9.17 5.54
N THR A 8 0.66 -7.97 5.67
CA THR A 8 0.39 -7.08 4.52
C THR A 8 1.70 -6.66 3.85
N LEU A 9 2.70 -6.22 4.64
CA LEU A 9 4.01 -5.83 4.12
C LEU A 9 4.70 -7.00 3.41
N GLU A 10 4.73 -8.18 4.04
CA GLU A 10 5.24 -9.43 3.43
C GLU A 10 4.49 -9.77 2.12
N ALA A 11 3.16 -9.57 2.08
CA ALA A 11 2.36 -9.82 0.88
C ALA A 11 2.67 -8.86 -0.26
N ILE A 12 2.96 -7.58 0.04
CA ILE A 12 3.37 -6.58 -0.96
C ILE A 12 4.69 -7.01 -1.60
N PHE A 13 5.64 -7.50 -0.81
CA PHE A 13 6.98 -7.90 -1.28
C PHE A 13 7.05 -9.31 -1.88
N ALA A 14 5.97 -10.11 -1.83
CA ALA A 14 5.96 -11.47 -2.34
C ALA A 14 6.14 -11.53 -3.88
N THR A 15 6.95 -12.49 -4.34
CA THR A 15 7.14 -12.82 -5.76
C THR A 15 6.71 -14.28 -6.01
N PRO A 16 5.81 -14.56 -6.98
CA PRO A 16 5.18 -13.62 -7.92
C PRO A 16 4.23 -12.63 -7.22
N THR A 17 3.99 -11.48 -7.86
CA THR A 17 3.10 -10.43 -7.32
C THR A 17 1.73 -11.00 -6.97
N ARG A 18 1.37 -10.90 -5.69
CA ARG A 18 0.07 -11.34 -5.19
C ARG A 18 -1.05 -10.45 -5.75
N ALA A 19 -2.07 -11.10 -6.28
CA ALA A 19 -3.39 -10.49 -6.38
C ALA A 19 -4.11 -10.65 -5.04
N GLY A 20 -5.05 -9.75 -4.73
CA GLY A 20 -5.95 -9.96 -3.60
C GLY A 20 -5.58 -9.27 -2.28
N ILE A 21 -4.57 -8.38 -2.28
CA ILE A 21 -4.28 -7.57 -1.09
C ILE A 21 -5.41 -6.55 -0.92
N VAL A 22 -6.14 -6.62 0.19
CA VAL A 22 -7.23 -5.69 0.47
C VAL A 22 -6.67 -4.28 0.61
N PHE A 23 -7.22 -3.32 -0.13
CA PHE A 23 -6.68 -1.96 -0.20
C PHE A 23 -6.69 -1.26 1.17
N SER A 24 -7.72 -1.47 1.98
CA SER A 24 -7.77 -0.92 3.34
C SER A 24 -6.71 -1.51 4.28
N ASP A 25 -6.19 -2.71 4.00
CA ASP A 25 -5.06 -3.26 4.74
C ASP A 25 -3.75 -2.57 4.37
N ILE A 26 -3.62 -2.08 3.12
CA ILE A 26 -2.51 -1.22 2.69
C ILE A 26 -2.62 0.14 3.37
N GLU A 27 -3.80 0.77 3.36
CA GLU A 27 -4.03 2.05 4.07
C GLU A 27 -3.65 1.94 5.55
N ALA A 28 -4.10 0.87 6.22
CA ALA A 28 -3.79 0.64 7.62
C ALA A 28 -2.30 0.33 7.87
N LEU A 29 -1.62 -0.35 6.93
CA LEU A 29 -0.17 -0.55 6.97
C LEU A 29 0.57 0.79 6.89
N MET A 30 0.19 1.68 5.97
CA MET A 30 0.83 2.99 5.78
C MET A 30 0.82 3.82 7.06
N ILE A 31 -0.32 3.90 7.74
CA ILE A 31 -0.43 4.56 9.06
C ILE A 31 0.47 3.86 10.09
N ALA A 32 0.49 2.52 10.10
CA ALA A 32 1.26 1.74 11.08
C ALA A 32 2.79 1.87 10.93
N ILE A 33 3.29 2.24 9.75
CA ILE A 33 4.71 2.49 9.48
C ILE A 33 5.08 3.98 9.55
N GLY A 34 4.18 4.82 10.08
CA GLY A 34 4.43 6.25 10.32
C GLY A 34 4.17 7.15 9.11
N GLY A 35 3.44 6.67 8.10
CA GLY A 35 2.97 7.48 6.99
C GLY A 35 1.57 8.04 7.21
N GLU A 36 1.13 8.88 6.27
CA GLU A 36 -0.22 9.43 6.22
C GLU A 36 -1.00 8.89 5.02
N VAL A 37 -2.33 8.84 5.18
CA VAL A 37 -3.27 8.48 4.13
C VAL A 37 -4.28 9.62 4.01
N ARG A 38 -4.35 10.25 2.84
CA ARG A 38 -5.27 11.36 2.56
C ARG A 38 -6.20 11.00 1.41
N GLU A 39 -7.49 11.22 1.60
CA GLU A 39 -8.48 11.07 0.54
C GLU A 39 -8.35 12.22 -0.46
N GLY A 40 -8.32 11.90 -1.75
CA GLY A 40 -8.37 12.86 -2.84
C GLY A 40 -9.73 12.82 -3.55
N GLU A 41 -9.82 13.50 -4.70
CA GLU A 41 -11.03 13.47 -5.51
C GLU A 41 -11.36 12.04 -6.01
N GLY A 42 -12.63 11.66 -5.88
CA GLY A 42 -13.13 10.36 -6.28
C GLY A 42 -12.52 9.21 -5.48
N SER A 43 -12.04 8.17 -6.16
CA SER A 43 -11.39 7.02 -5.49
C SER A 43 -9.89 7.22 -5.25
N ARG A 44 -9.32 8.39 -5.56
CA ARG A 44 -7.89 8.63 -5.41
C ARG A 44 -7.51 8.76 -3.94
N VAL A 45 -6.41 8.14 -3.56
CA VAL A 45 -5.82 8.17 -2.22
C VAL A 45 -4.36 8.57 -2.36
N ALA A 46 -3.94 9.54 -1.56
CA ALA A 46 -2.56 9.97 -1.44
C ALA A 46 -1.92 9.33 -0.20
N PHE A 47 -0.80 8.66 -0.41
CA PHE A 47 0.08 8.14 0.62
C PHE A 47 1.27 9.07 0.78
N GLU A 48 1.59 9.43 2.00
CA GLU A 48 2.81 10.14 2.35
C GLU A 48 3.63 9.28 3.31
N LEU A 49 4.94 9.18 3.06
CA LEU A 49 5.87 8.46 3.92
C LEU A 49 7.28 8.99 3.70
N LYS A 50 7.98 9.30 4.81
CA LYS A 50 9.34 9.86 4.79
C LYS A 50 9.44 11.10 3.85
N GLY A 51 8.41 11.94 3.78
CA GLY A 51 8.39 13.12 2.92
C GLY A 51 8.18 12.83 1.42
N SER A 52 8.01 11.56 1.02
CA SER A 52 7.67 11.16 -0.34
C SER A 52 6.17 10.92 -0.46
N TRP A 53 5.64 11.15 -1.67
CA TRP A 53 4.23 10.95 -1.99
C TRP A 53 4.02 9.83 -3.00
N ARG A 54 2.91 9.11 -2.88
CA ARG A 54 2.43 8.13 -3.86
C ARG A 54 0.91 8.19 -3.95
N TYR A 55 0.37 8.30 -5.16
CA TYR A 55 -1.07 8.34 -5.39
C TYR A 55 -1.55 7.02 -5.97
N LEU A 56 -2.52 6.38 -5.33
CA LEU A 56 -3.18 5.18 -5.85
C LEU A 56 -4.69 5.42 -5.90
N HIS A 57 -5.41 4.56 -6.62
CA HIS A 57 -6.87 4.59 -6.65
C HIS A 57 -7.43 3.40 -5.87
N ARG A 58 -8.40 3.63 -4.98
CA ARG A 58 -9.19 2.55 -4.40
C ARG A 58 -9.85 1.77 -5.54
N PRO A 59 -9.74 0.43 -5.54
CA PRO A 59 -10.40 -0.40 -6.53
C PRO A 59 -11.92 -0.24 -6.45
N HIS A 60 -12.59 -0.35 -7.61
CA HIS A 60 -14.04 -0.41 -7.73
C HIS A 60 -14.40 -1.22 -8.98
N PRO A 61 -15.34 -2.20 -8.93
CA PRO A 61 -16.19 -2.57 -7.78
C PRO A 61 -15.52 -3.42 -6.70
N GLY A 62 -14.30 -3.93 -6.92
CA GLY A 62 -13.57 -4.77 -5.96
C GLY A 62 -12.93 -4.00 -4.80
N LYS A 63 -12.42 -4.71 -3.78
CA LYS A 63 -11.73 -4.11 -2.62
C LYS A 63 -10.22 -4.37 -2.63
N GLU A 64 -9.75 -5.21 -3.54
CA GLU A 64 -8.37 -5.66 -3.63
C GLU A 64 -7.56 -4.81 -4.61
N ALA A 65 -6.36 -4.41 -4.18
CA ALA A 65 -5.43 -3.69 -5.03
C ALA A 65 -5.09 -4.49 -6.29
N LYS A 66 -5.05 -3.81 -7.43
CA LYS A 66 -4.63 -4.44 -8.70
C LYS A 66 -3.14 -4.75 -8.63
N LYS A 67 -2.68 -5.78 -9.36
CA LYS A 67 -1.27 -6.20 -9.35
C LYS A 67 -0.29 -5.06 -9.64
N TYR A 68 -0.60 -4.20 -10.61
CA TYR A 68 0.25 -3.04 -10.92
C TYR A 68 0.36 -2.06 -9.74
N GLN A 69 -0.69 -1.89 -8.93
CA GLN A 69 -0.64 -1.04 -7.73
C GLN A 69 0.23 -1.66 -6.64
N VAL A 70 0.20 -3.00 -6.52
CA VAL A 70 1.05 -3.74 -5.58
C VAL A 70 2.52 -3.62 -6.00
N GLU A 71 2.81 -3.73 -7.30
CA GLU A 71 4.17 -3.55 -7.84
C GLU A 71 4.66 -2.10 -7.65
N GLU A 72 3.85 -1.11 -7.99
CA GLU A 72 4.18 0.30 -7.78
C GLU A 72 4.43 0.60 -6.29
N LEU A 73 3.59 0.07 -5.41
CA LEU A 73 3.75 0.21 -3.97
C LEU A 73 5.01 -0.48 -3.46
N ARG A 74 5.33 -1.69 -3.96
CA ARG A 74 6.55 -2.42 -3.60
C ARG A 74 7.80 -1.62 -3.97
N GLU A 75 7.89 -1.13 -5.20
CA GLU A 75 9.05 -0.36 -5.64
C GLU A 75 9.18 0.96 -4.87
N TRP A 76 8.05 1.61 -4.54
CA TRP A 76 8.07 2.81 -3.71
C TRP A 76 8.53 2.55 -2.28
N LEU A 77 8.00 1.52 -1.61
CA LEU A 77 8.42 1.14 -0.26
C LEU A 77 9.89 0.74 -0.23
N LYS A 78 10.36 0.01 -1.24
CA LYS A 78 11.77 -0.36 -1.41
C LYS A 78 12.67 0.87 -1.57
N TYR A 79 12.26 1.85 -2.40
CA TYR A 79 12.97 3.13 -2.54
C TYR A 79 13.06 3.88 -1.22
N LEU A 80 12.01 3.82 -0.39
CA LEU A 80 11.97 4.40 0.94
C LEU A 80 12.64 3.52 2.01
N GLU A 81 13.33 2.45 1.63
CA GLU A 81 14.01 1.51 2.55
C GLU A 81 13.06 0.92 3.60
N VAL A 82 11.78 0.75 3.26
CA VAL A 82 10.81 0.01 4.05
C VAL A 82 10.73 -1.39 3.47
N ILE A 83 11.35 -2.33 4.18
CA ILE A 83 11.41 -3.75 3.83
C ILE A 83 10.70 -4.59 4.91
N PRO A 84 10.21 -5.80 4.59
CA PRO A 84 9.54 -6.69 5.55
C PRO A 84 10.36 -7.05 6.79
#